data_AF-A0A8C0T8G7-F1
#
_entry.id   AF-A0A8C0T8G7-F1
#
_cell.length_a   1.000
_cell.length_b   1.000
_cell.length_c   1.000
_cell.angle_alpha   90.00
_cell.angle_beta   90.00
_cell.angle_gamma   90.00
#
_symmetry.space_group_name_H-M   'P 1'
#
loop_
_entity.id
_entity.type
_entity.pdbx_description
1 polymer ?
#
loop_
_entity_poly.entity_id
_entity_poly.type
_entity_poly.pdbx_seq_one_letter_code
_entity_poly.pdbx_strand_id
1 'polypeptide(L)'
;MRLTRKRLCSFLIALYCLFSLYAAFHVFLGRRRRAPAASTRGLRKGAAPARERRGREQSTLGSEEWNPWEGDEKNEQQHRFKTSLQILNKSTKGKTDFHVQIWGKAAIGLYLWEHIFEGSLDPTDVTAQWREGNSVVGRTHYSFITGPAVVPGYFPIDVNNVVLVLNGREKAKIFYATQWLLYVQNLVQTQKLHHLAVVLLGNEHCNNEWINQFLKRNGGFVEVLFIIYDSPWINDVDIFQWPLGVATYRNFPVVEASWSMLHNERPYLCNFLGTVYENSSRQALMNILKQDGNDKLCWVSVREQWQPQETNESLKNYQDALLQSDLTLCPVGVNTECYRIYEACSYGSVPVVEDIMTAGNCGNTSVYRNAPLQLLKSMDAPFIFIKNWNELPAVLEKEKTLILQEKIQRRKMLLHWYQHFKTELKMRFTNILESSFLMNNKG
;
A
#
# COMPACT_ATOMS: atom_id res chain seq x y z
N MET A 1 32.03 9.30 -54.80
CA MET A 1 31.59 9.23 -53.38
C MET A 1 30.36 8.34 -53.07
N ARG A 2 29.67 7.71 -54.05
CA ARG A 2 28.50 6.83 -53.75
C ARG A 2 28.84 5.36 -53.45
N LEU A 3 29.97 4.84 -53.94
CA LEU A 3 30.35 3.43 -53.76
C LEU A 3 30.82 3.08 -52.35
N THR A 4 31.48 4.01 -51.66
CA THR A 4 32.03 3.81 -50.30
C THR A 4 30.95 3.80 -49.23
N ARG A 5 29.87 4.59 -49.40
CA ARG A 5 28.76 4.67 -48.43
C ARG A 5 27.90 3.40 -48.41
N LYS A 6 27.66 2.77 -49.58
CA LYS A 6 26.93 1.49 -49.64
C LYS A 6 27.69 0.35 -48.96
N ARG A 7 29.01 0.27 -49.17
CA ARG A 7 29.86 -0.74 -48.51
C ARG A 7 29.91 -0.55 -46.99
N LEU A 8 29.95 0.70 -46.52
CA LEU A 8 29.91 1.00 -45.08
C LEU A 8 28.57 0.62 -44.45
N CYS A 9 27.45 0.95 -45.11
CA CYS A 9 26.12 0.57 -44.63
C CYS A 9 25.93 -0.95 -44.61
N SER A 10 26.37 -1.66 -45.66
CA SER A 10 26.32 -3.13 -45.68
C SER A 10 27.17 -3.75 -44.58
N PHE A 11 28.33 -3.16 -44.27
CA PHE A 11 29.17 -3.62 -43.17
C PHE A 11 28.51 -3.40 -41.81
N LEU A 12 27.88 -2.24 -41.58
CA LEU A 12 27.15 -1.95 -40.34
C LEU A 12 25.93 -2.86 -40.14
N ILE A 13 25.19 -3.17 -41.22
CA ILE A 13 24.06 -4.10 -41.16
C ILE A 13 24.55 -5.52 -40.84
N ALA A 14 25.65 -5.97 -41.47
CA ALA A 14 26.23 -7.27 -41.17
C ALA A 14 26.69 -7.36 -39.70
N LEU A 15 27.30 -6.30 -39.17
CA LEU A 15 27.74 -6.24 -37.77
C LEU A 15 26.56 -6.27 -36.80
N TYR A 16 25.47 -5.57 -37.13
CA TYR A 16 24.23 -5.57 -36.34
C TYR A 16 23.55 -6.94 -36.34
N CYS A 17 23.50 -7.63 -37.49
CA CYS A 17 22.96 -8.98 -37.58
C CYS A 17 23.82 -9.99 -36.79
N LEU A 18 25.15 -9.89 -36.86
CA LEU A 18 26.04 -10.74 -36.06
C LEU A 18 25.86 -10.52 -34.57
N PHE A 19 25.71 -9.27 -34.13
CA PHE A 19 25.47 -8.94 -32.73
C PHE A 19 24.10 -9.45 -32.25
N SER A 20 23.08 -9.33 -33.09
CA SER A 20 21.73 -9.82 -32.80
C SER A 20 21.69 -11.35 -32.70
N LEU A 21 22.41 -12.05 -33.58
CA LEU A 21 22.55 -13.51 -33.53
C LEU A 21 23.38 -13.96 -32.32
N TYR A 22 24.43 -13.23 -31.95
CA TYR A 22 25.21 -13.50 -30.74
C TYR A 22 24.39 -13.31 -29.46
N ALA A 23 23.60 -12.23 -29.38
CA ALA A 23 22.69 -11.98 -28.28
C ALA A 23 21.61 -13.06 -28.18
N ALA A 24 21.00 -13.46 -29.31
CA ALA A 24 20.04 -14.54 -29.35
C ALA A 24 20.66 -15.88 -28.93
N PHE A 25 21.89 -16.19 -29.39
CA PHE A 25 22.61 -17.38 -28.95
C PHE A 25 22.87 -17.38 -27.44
N HIS A 26 23.24 -16.25 -26.85
CA HIS A 26 23.47 -16.15 -25.40
C HIS A 26 22.19 -16.30 -24.58
N VAL A 27 21.06 -15.80 -25.09
CA VAL A 27 19.76 -15.86 -24.40
C VAL A 27 19.13 -17.25 -24.50
N PHE A 28 19.22 -17.91 -25.66
CA PHE A 28 18.53 -19.19 -25.90
C PHE A 28 19.42 -20.43 -25.75
N LEU A 29 20.73 -20.32 -25.99
CA LEU A 29 21.66 -21.46 -26.06
C LEU A 29 22.91 -21.29 -25.16
N GLY A 30 23.07 -20.12 -24.55
CA GLY A 30 24.14 -19.81 -23.60
C GLY A 30 24.02 -20.69 -22.35
N ARG A 31 24.91 -21.68 -22.25
CA ARG A 31 25.06 -22.60 -21.11
C ARG A 31 24.81 -21.88 -19.77
N ARG A 32 23.76 -22.30 -19.06
CA ARG A 32 23.64 -22.15 -17.59
C ARG A 32 24.97 -22.59 -16.98
N ARG A 33 25.75 -21.63 -16.46
CA ARG A 33 26.95 -21.94 -15.69
C ARG A 33 26.51 -22.76 -14.48
N ARG A 34 27.01 -23.99 -14.42
CA ARG A 34 26.97 -24.89 -13.25
C ARG A 34 27.50 -24.14 -12.03
N ALA A 35 26.77 -24.25 -10.92
CA ALA A 35 27.26 -23.88 -9.60
C ALA A 35 28.56 -24.67 -9.27
N PRO A 36 29.52 -24.09 -8.52
CA PRO A 36 30.69 -24.83 -8.07
C PRO A 36 30.28 -25.91 -7.07
N ALA A 37 30.83 -27.10 -7.26
CA ALA A 37 30.63 -28.27 -6.41
C ALA A 37 31.22 -28.05 -5.01
N ALA A 38 30.44 -28.43 -4.00
CA ALA A 38 30.88 -28.61 -2.62
C ALA A 38 31.89 -29.76 -2.54
N SER A 39 32.84 -29.61 -1.61
CA SER A 39 33.91 -30.54 -1.32
C SER A 39 33.39 -31.86 -0.74
N THR A 40 34.00 -32.94 -1.20
CA THR A 40 33.84 -34.33 -0.79
C THR A 40 34.38 -34.58 0.63
N ARG A 41 33.54 -35.12 1.52
CA ARG A 41 33.94 -36.06 2.58
C ARG A 41 32.89 -37.17 2.65
N GLY A 42 33.38 -38.40 2.75
CA GLY A 42 32.68 -39.59 2.30
C GLY A 42 31.95 -40.41 3.36
N LEU A 43 31.22 -41.39 2.81
CA LEU A 43 30.92 -42.73 3.31
C LEU A 43 29.88 -42.90 4.46
N ARG A 44 28.68 -43.39 4.11
CA ARG A 44 28.31 -44.82 4.30
C ARG A 44 26.91 -45.16 3.73
N LYS A 45 26.91 -46.20 2.88
CA LYS A 45 25.92 -47.24 2.50
C LYS A 45 24.46 -47.16 2.99
N GLY A 46 23.52 -47.42 2.05
CA GLY A 46 22.30 -48.20 2.33
C GLY A 46 21.10 -48.00 1.37
N ALA A 47 21.00 -48.88 0.35
CA ALA A 47 19.80 -49.45 -0.32
C ALA A 47 18.60 -48.60 -0.86
N ALA A 48 18.18 -48.93 -2.08
CA ALA A 48 16.97 -48.51 -2.83
C ALA A 48 15.77 -49.48 -2.56
N PRO A 49 14.55 -49.40 -3.19
CA PRO A 49 14.10 -48.56 -4.32
C PRO A 49 12.61 -48.03 -4.34
N ALA A 50 12.37 -47.09 -5.28
CA ALA A 50 11.18 -46.76 -6.11
C ALA A 50 9.71 -47.09 -5.70
N ARG A 51 8.80 -46.09 -5.74
CA ARG A 51 7.74 -45.87 -6.79
C ARG A 51 6.74 -44.73 -6.48
N GLU A 52 6.46 -43.92 -7.51
CA GLU A 52 5.18 -43.34 -7.99
C GLU A 52 4.04 -42.79 -7.09
N ARG A 53 3.58 -41.58 -7.51
CA ARG A 53 2.19 -41.05 -7.66
C ARG A 53 1.50 -40.27 -6.51
N ARG A 54 1.16 -39.01 -6.87
CA ARG A 54 -0.03 -38.18 -6.56
C ARG A 54 -0.68 -38.28 -5.16
N GLY A 55 -0.81 -37.14 -4.49
CA GLY A 55 -1.84 -36.95 -3.46
C GLY A 55 -1.72 -35.62 -2.75
N ARG A 56 -2.75 -34.79 -2.86
CA ARG A 56 -2.95 -33.53 -2.14
C ARG A 56 -3.49 -33.88 -0.76
N GLU A 57 -2.80 -33.52 0.33
CA GLU A 57 -3.36 -33.61 1.67
C GLU A 57 -3.14 -32.31 2.46
N GLN A 58 -4.27 -31.74 2.87
CA GLN A 58 -4.43 -30.72 3.90
C GLN A 58 -3.96 -31.29 5.24
N SER A 59 -3.02 -30.63 5.91
CA SER A 59 -2.77 -30.85 7.34
C SER A 59 -3.62 -29.89 8.16
N THR A 60 -4.74 -30.40 8.68
CA THR A 60 -5.42 -29.89 9.87
C THR A 60 -5.02 -30.80 11.04
N LEU A 61 -4.53 -30.20 12.14
CA LEU A 61 -4.31 -30.71 13.51
C LEU A 61 -3.02 -30.04 14.07
N GLY A 62 -3.02 -29.28 15.16
CA GLY A 62 -4.10 -28.89 16.06
C GLY A 62 -3.64 -27.81 17.05
N SER A 63 -4.62 -27.06 17.54
CA SER A 63 -4.75 -26.51 18.90
C SER A 63 -6.08 -25.78 18.93
N GLU A 64 -7.18 -26.55 19.03
CA GLU A 64 -8.47 -26.00 19.42
C GLU A 64 -8.37 -25.63 20.91
N GLU A 65 -8.01 -24.38 21.18
CA GLU A 65 -8.08 -23.79 22.51
C GLU A 65 -9.53 -23.36 22.74
N TRP A 66 -10.25 -24.11 23.56
CA TRP A 66 -11.65 -23.91 23.88
C TRP A 66 -11.84 -22.55 24.59
N ASN A 67 -12.51 -21.59 23.94
CA ASN A 67 -12.85 -20.29 24.50
C ASN A 67 -14.32 -20.30 25.02
N PRO A 68 -14.57 -20.17 26.34
CA PRO A 68 -15.91 -20.23 26.92
C PRO A 68 -16.85 -19.09 26.51
N TRP A 69 -16.33 -18.02 25.90
CA TRP A 69 -17.06 -16.78 25.60
C TRP A 69 -17.26 -16.52 24.10
N GLU A 70 -16.85 -17.45 23.24
CA GLU A 70 -16.90 -17.29 21.79
C GLU A 70 -18.34 -17.17 21.24
N GLY A 71 -19.32 -17.73 21.96
CA GLY A 71 -20.75 -17.61 21.65
C GLY A 71 -21.34 -16.25 21.99
N ASP A 72 -20.91 -15.64 23.09
CA ASP A 72 -21.44 -14.36 23.57
C ASP A 72 -20.87 -13.19 22.77
N GLU A 73 -19.58 -13.24 22.41
CA GLU A 73 -18.94 -12.23 21.55
C GLU A 73 -19.50 -12.24 20.12
N LYS A 74 -19.76 -13.41 19.55
CA LYS A 74 -20.41 -13.54 18.23
C LYS A 74 -21.86 -13.05 18.27
N ASN A 75 -22.60 -13.35 19.34
CA ASN A 75 -23.98 -12.88 19.48
C ASN A 75 -24.08 -11.37 19.70
N GLU A 76 -23.20 -10.74 20.50
CA GLU A 76 -23.20 -9.28 20.68
C GLU A 76 -22.79 -8.52 19.42
N GLN A 77 -21.77 -9.01 18.70
CA GLN A 77 -21.38 -8.44 17.40
C GLN A 77 -22.49 -8.61 16.36
N GLN A 78 -23.12 -9.79 16.31
CA GLN A 78 -24.21 -10.07 15.37
C GLN A 78 -25.49 -9.32 15.74
N HIS A 79 -25.76 -9.07 17.03
CA HIS A 79 -26.86 -8.21 17.48
C HIS A 79 -26.59 -6.73 17.16
N ARG A 80 -25.40 -6.19 17.43
CA ARG A 80 -25.05 -4.82 17.02
C ARG A 80 -25.12 -4.64 15.50
N PHE A 81 -24.66 -5.62 14.74
CA PHE A 81 -24.71 -5.64 13.28
C PHE A 81 -26.15 -5.77 12.75
N LYS A 82 -27.00 -6.58 13.39
CA LYS A 82 -28.43 -6.67 13.06
C LYS A 82 -29.19 -5.39 13.42
N THR A 83 -28.86 -4.74 14.54
CA THR A 83 -29.52 -3.49 14.95
C THR A 83 -29.10 -2.32 14.05
N SER A 84 -27.83 -2.23 13.63
CA SER A 84 -27.38 -1.24 12.65
C SER A 84 -27.93 -1.50 11.24
N LEU A 85 -28.06 -2.77 10.82
CA LEU A 85 -28.73 -3.15 9.56
C LEU A 85 -30.25 -2.91 9.59
N GLN A 86 -30.92 -3.09 10.72
CA GLN A 86 -32.36 -2.84 10.86
C GLN A 86 -32.69 -1.34 10.83
N ILE A 87 -31.78 -0.48 11.29
CA ILE A 87 -31.93 0.98 11.17
C ILE A 87 -31.70 1.44 9.72
N LEU A 88 -30.92 0.70 8.92
CA LEU A 88 -30.65 1.01 7.51
C LEU A 88 -31.72 0.48 6.52
N ASN A 89 -32.58 -0.45 6.93
CA ASN A 89 -33.50 -1.18 6.05
C ASN A 89 -34.94 -0.62 5.96
N LYS A 90 -35.20 0.62 6.41
CA LYS A 90 -36.46 1.29 6.07
C LYS A 90 -36.34 1.97 4.69
N SER A 91 -36.93 1.29 3.69
CA SER A 91 -37.31 1.77 2.36
C SER A 91 -36.25 1.72 1.25
N THR A 92 -36.02 0.53 0.71
CA THR A 92 -35.43 0.29 -0.63
C THR A 92 -36.46 -0.33 -1.57
N LYS A 93 -37.39 0.48 -2.07
CA LYS A 93 -38.12 0.18 -3.30
C LYS A 93 -37.70 1.18 -4.38
N GLY A 94 -36.91 0.69 -5.34
CA GLY A 94 -36.61 1.34 -6.62
C GLY A 94 -35.33 2.18 -6.69
N LYS A 95 -34.13 1.59 -6.56
CA LYS A 95 -32.86 2.31 -6.78
C LYS A 95 -32.06 1.68 -7.91
N THR A 96 -31.72 2.49 -8.89
CA THR A 96 -30.77 2.21 -9.97
C THR A 96 -29.41 1.81 -9.40
N ASP A 97 -28.86 0.70 -9.89
CA ASP A 97 -27.52 0.24 -9.52
C ASP A 97 -26.48 1.29 -9.94
N PHE A 98 -25.69 1.80 -8.99
CA PHE A 98 -24.66 2.80 -9.26
C PHE A 98 -23.32 2.10 -9.44
N HIS A 99 -22.82 2.08 -10.68
CA HIS A 99 -21.59 1.39 -11.04
C HIS A 99 -20.42 2.36 -11.17
N VAL A 100 -19.29 2.02 -10.55
CA VAL A 100 -18.03 2.77 -10.59
C VAL A 100 -16.90 1.83 -10.94
N GLN A 101 -16.09 2.18 -11.95
CA GLN A 101 -14.91 1.41 -12.31
C GLN A 101 -13.64 2.17 -11.94
N ILE A 102 -12.74 1.49 -11.25
CA ILE A 102 -11.47 2.03 -10.77
C ILE A 102 -10.36 1.51 -11.69
N TRP A 103 -9.57 2.43 -12.26
CA TRP A 103 -8.46 2.07 -13.14
C TRP A 103 -7.15 2.49 -12.51
N GLY A 104 -6.22 1.56 -12.32
CA GLY A 104 -4.98 1.88 -11.63
C GLY A 104 -3.83 0.95 -11.92
N LYS A 105 -2.64 1.53 -12.13
CA LYS A 105 -1.36 0.81 -12.16
C LYS A 105 -0.45 1.14 -10.97
N ALA A 106 -0.80 2.17 -10.21
CA ALA A 106 -0.01 2.59 -9.08
C ALA A 106 -0.26 1.66 -7.89
N ALA A 107 0.78 1.41 -7.09
CA ALA A 107 0.71 0.57 -5.89
C ALA A 107 -0.38 1.01 -4.90
N ILE A 108 -0.60 2.32 -4.81
CA ILE A 108 -1.68 2.92 -4.01
C ILE A 108 -3.09 2.45 -4.43
N GLY A 109 -3.26 2.01 -5.69
CA GLY A 109 -4.50 1.40 -6.19
C GLY A 109 -4.72 0.00 -5.65
N LEU A 110 -3.64 -0.78 -5.49
CA LEU A 110 -3.72 -2.08 -4.79
C LEU A 110 -4.04 -1.88 -3.31
N TYR A 111 -3.49 -0.83 -2.66
CA TYR A 111 -3.87 -0.53 -1.28
C TYR A 111 -5.36 -0.17 -1.17
N LEU A 112 -5.85 0.71 -2.04
CA LEU A 112 -7.28 1.03 -2.14
C LEU A 112 -8.12 -0.25 -2.30
N TRP A 113 -7.74 -1.14 -3.22
CA TRP A 113 -8.54 -2.31 -3.51
C TRP A 113 -8.41 -3.43 -2.46
N GLU A 114 -7.22 -3.95 -2.25
CA GLU A 114 -6.97 -5.15 -1.45
C GLU A 114 -7.09 -4.85 0.05
N HIS A 115 -6.74 -3.64 0.52
CA HIS A 115 -6.71 -3.32 1.96
C HIS A 115 -7.94 -2.53 2.44
N ILE A 116 -8.39 -1.54 1.67
CA ILE A 116 -9.55 -0.71 2.06
C ILE A 116 -10.86 -1.37 1.64
N PHE A 117 -10.96 -1.78 0.38
CA PHE A 117 -12.14 -2.48 -0.14
C PHE A 117 -12.18 -3.97 0.23
N GLU A 118 -11.07 -4.53 0.68
CA GLU A 118 -10.91 -5.96 0.99
C GLU A 118 -11.32 -6.82 -0.23
N GLY A 119 -11.06 -6.28 -1.42
CA GLY A 119 -11.42 -6.89 -2.68
C GLY A 119 -10.37 -7.89 -3.15
N SER A 120 -10.83 -9.06 -3.61
CA SER A 120 -9.99 -10.01 -4.33
C SER A 120 -9.78 -9.59 -5.78
N LEU A 121 -8.73 -10.14 -6.40
CA LEU A 121 -8.38 -9.89 -7.80
C LEU A 121 -8.23 -11.24 -8.52
N ASP A 122 -8.80 -11.32 -9.73
CA ASP A 122 -8.76 -12.47 -10.62
C ASP A 122 -8.14 -12.07 -11.97
N PRO A 123 -7.11 -12.78 -12.47
CA PRO A 123 -6.39 -13.87 -11.81
C PRO A 123 -5.62 -13.42 -10.56
N THR A 124 -5.36 -14.37 -9.67
CA THR A 124 -4.51 -14.15 -8.48
C THR A 124 -3.02 -14.01 -8.85
N ASP A 125 -2.63 -14.38 -10.07
CA ASP A 125 -1.25 -14.25 -10.57
C ASP A 125 -0.87 -12.78 -10.77
N VAL A 126 0.07 -12.31 -9.96
CA VAL A 126 0.61 -10.94 -10.02
C VAL A 126 1.32 -10.61 -11.35
N THR A 127 1.70 -11.63 -12.12
CA THR A 127 2.35 -11.47 -13.44
C THR A 127 1.37 -11.42 -14.61
N ALA A 128 0.07 -11.60 -14.34
CA ALA A 128 -0.95 -11.52 -15.36
C ALA A 128 -0.96 -10.15 -16.05
N GLN A 129 -1.32 -10.14 -17.34
CA GLN A 129 -1.39 -8.93 -18.15
C GLN A 129 -2.38 -7.91 -17.59
N TRP A 130 -3.48 -8.40 -17.03
CA TRP A 130 -4.44 -7.63 -16.27
C TRP A 130 -5.05 -8.50 -15.17
N ARG A 131 -5.63 -7.84 -14.16
CA ARG A 131 -6.35 -8.44 -13.04
C ARG A 131 -7.58 -7.57 -12.78
N GLU A 132 -8.69 -8.24 -12.51
CA GLU A 132 -9.97 -7.59 -12.27
C GLU A 132 -10.54 -7.99 -10.91
N GLY A 133 -11.22 -7.06 -10.25
CA GLY A 133 -11.88 -7.30 -8.98
C GLY A 133 -13.26 -6.70 -9.00
N ASN A 134 -14.20 -7.31 -8.28
CA ASN A 134 -15.53 -6.77 -8.06
C ASN A 134 -15.83 -6.68 -6.56
N SER A 135 -16.47 -5.60 -6.14
CA SER A 135 -16.86 -5.37 -4.75
C SER A 135 -18.15 -4.54 -4.71
N VAL A 136 -18.96 -4.72 -3.67
CA VAL A 136 -20.21 -3.97 -3.49
C VAL A 136 -20.19 -3.31 -2.12
N VAL A 137 -20.39 -1.99 -2.10
CA VAL A 137 -20.48 -1.21 -0.86
C VAL A 137 -21.81 -0.45 -0.86
N GLY A 138 -22.71 -0.86 0.02
CA GLY A 138 -24.08 -0.33 0.03
C GLY A 138 -24.81 -0.63 -1.27
N ARG A 139 -25.10 0.40 -2.06
CA ARG A 139 -25.74 0.33 -3.39
C ARG A 139 -24.78 0.52 -4.56
N THR A 140 -23.49 0.71 -4.26
CA THR A 140 -22.47 1.01 -5.26
C THR A 140 -21.74 -0.27 -5.63
N HIS A 141 -21.75 -0.58 -6.93
CA HIS A 141 -20.99 -1.68 -7.52
C HIS A 141 -19.65 -1.14 -8.01
N TYR A 142 -18.57 -1.70 -7.49
CA TYR A 142 -17.21 -1.37 -7.89
C TYR A 142 -16.60 -2.49 -8.71
N SER A 143 -15.97 -2.12 -9.83
CA SER A 143 -15.00 -2.96 -10.52
C SER A 143 -13.63 -2.30 -10.49
N PHE A 144 -12.57 -3.07 -10.31
CA PHE A 144 -11.19 -2.57 -10.30
C PHE A 144 -10.36 -3.30 -11.32
N ILE A 145 -9.62 -2.54 -12.13
CA ILE A 145 -8.79 -3.07 -13.21
C ILE A 145 -7.35 -2.59 -13.00
N THR A 146 -6.42 -3.54 -12.97
CA THR A 146 -4.98 -3.28 -12.81
C THR A 146 -4.13 -4.24 -13.62
N GLY A 147 -2.86 -3.91 -13.85
CA GLY A 147 -1.89 -4.78 -14.52
C GLY A 147 -1.17 -4.13 -15.71
N PRO A 148 -0.11 -4.77 -16.25
CA PRO A 148 0.74 -4.19 -17.30
C PRO A 148 0.02 -3.76 -18.59
N ALA A 149 -1.01 -4.51 -19.01
CA ALA A 149 -1.77 -4.26 -20.23
C ALA A 149 -2.86 -3.17 -20.08
N VAL A 150 -3.11 -2.70 -18.85
CA VAL A 150 -4.08 -1.63 -18.60
C VAL A 150 -3.49 -0.31 -19.10
N VAL A 151 -3.72 0.01 -20.37
CA VAL A 151 -3.28 1.26 -21.02
C VAL A 151 -4.48 1.93 -21.68
N PRO A 152 -4.44 3.25 -21.91
CA PRO A 152 -5.53 3.99 -22.53
C PRO A 152 -6.06 3.32 -23.81
N GLY A 153 -7.32 2.88 -23.79
CA GLY A 153 -8.00 2.26 -24.95
C GLY A 153 -7.87 0.74 -25.12
N TYR A 154 -7.22 0.03 -24.19
CA TYR A 154 -6.93 -1.41 -24.32
C TYR A 154 -7.63 -2.31 -23.29
N PHE A 155 -8.82 -1.93 -22.83
CA PHE A 155 -9.66 -2.73 -21.93
C PHE A 155 -11.13 -2.30 -22.08
N PRO A 156 -12.12 -3.16 -21.73
CA PRO A 156 -13.53 -2.81 -21.86
C PRO A 156 -13.91 -1.70 -20.88
N ILE A 157 -14.71 -0.75 -21.37
CA ILE A 157 -15.33 0.31 -20.56
C ILE A 157 -16.83 0.06 -20.60
N ASP A 158 -17.36 -0.42 -19.49
CA ASP A 158 -18.75 -0.86 -19.32
C ASP A 158 -19.55 0.04 -18.37
N VAL A 159 -18.93 1.12 -17.87
CA VAL A 159 -19.54 2.06 -16.92
C VAL A 159 -19.32 3.52 -17.32
N ASN A 160 -20.18 4.40 -16.80
CA ASN A 160 -20.12 5.83 -17.06
C ASN A 160 -19.39 6.62 -15.96
N ASN A 161 -19.05 5.97 -14.83
CA ASN A 161 -18.39 6.58 -13.67
C ASN A 161 -17.03 5.94 -13.45
N VAL A 162 -15.97 6.75 -13.44
CA VAL A 162 -14.60 6.26 -13.36
C VAL A 162 -13.83 6.91 -12.21
N VAL A 163 -12.97 6.12 -11.57
CA VAL A 163 -11.91 6.61 -10.69
C VAL A 163 -10.55 6.25 -11.28
N LEU A 164 -9.71 7.24 -11.55
CA LEU A 164 -8.33 7.01 -11.97
C LEU A 164 -7.39 7.02 -10.78
N VAL A 165 -6.54 6.00 -10.67
CA VAL A 165 -5.45 5.96 -9.70
C VAL A 165 -4.13 6.31 -10.40
N LEU A 166 -3.63 7.52 -10.12
CA LEU A 166 -2.51 8.13 -10.81
C LEU A 166 -1.28 8.26 -9.89
N ASN A 167 -0.10 8.27 -10.52
CA ASN A 167 1.17 8.53 -9.85
C ASN A 167 1.77 9.83 -10.41
N GLY A 168 1.85 10.86 -9.58
CA GLY A 168 2.39 12.18 -9.90
C GLY A 168 3.73 12.47 -9.21
N ARG A 169 4.40 11.45 -8.65
CA ARG A 169 5.58 11.61 -7.81
C ARG A 169 6.76 12.30 -8.52
N GLU A 170 6.99 11.97 -9.79
CA GLU A 170 8.11 12.45 -10.59
C GLU A 170 7.70 12.78 -12.03
N LYS A 171 8.51 13.57 -12.75
CA LYS A 171 8.20 14.08 -14.10
C LYS A 171 7.76 13.00 -15.10
N ALA A 172 8.45 11.85 -15.12
CA ALA A 172 8.11 10.74 -16.01
C ALA A 172 6.73 10.13 -15.68
N LYS A 173 6.37 10.05 -14.40
CA LYS A 173 5.07 9.55 -13.93
C LYS A 173 3.96 10.57 -14.20
N ILE A 174 4.25 11.86 -14.02
CA ILE A 174 3.34 12.95 -14.41
C ILE A 174 3.02 12.87 -15.91
N PHE A 175 4.03 12.70 -16.77
CA PHE A 175 3.80 12.55 -18.20
C PHE A 175 2.81 11.42 -18.51
N TYR A 176 3.01 10.24 -17.89
CA TYR A 176 2.12 9.09 -18.06
C TYR A 176 0.71 9.34 -17.48
N ALA A 177 0.60 9.96 -16.31
CA ALA A 177 -0.66 10.32 -15.68
C ALA A 177 -1.47 11.30 -16.57
N THR A 178 -0.80 12.27 -17.17
CA THR A 178 -1.42 13.22 -18.11
C THR A 178 -1.97 12.51 -19.35
N GLN A 179 -1.31 11.48 -19.88
CA GLN A 179 -1.86 10.70 -21.00
C GLN A 179 -3.20 10.03 -20.65
N TRP A 180 -3.34 9.53 -19.42
CA TRP A 180 -4.61 8.98 -18.93
C TRP A 180 -5.69 10.05 -18.83
N LEU A 181 -5.36 11.23 -18.29
CA LEU A 181 -6.31 12.33 -18.19
C LEU A 181 -6.77 12.79 -19.58
N LEU A 182 -5.86 12.95 -20.54
CA LEU A 182 -6.21 13.33 -21.92
C LEU A 182 -7.08 12.27 -22.61
N TYR A 183 -6.80 10.99 -22.38
CA TYR A 183 -7.64 9.90 -22.90
C TYR A 183 -9.06 9.97 -22.32
N VAL A 184 -9.18 10.14 -21.00
CA VAL A 184 -10.48 10.25 -20.34
C VAL A 184 -11.21 11.54 -20.74
N GLN A 185 -10.49 12.64 -20.96
CA GLN A 185 -11.08 13.88 -21.49
C GLN A 185 -11.81 13.63 -22.80
N ASN A 186 -11.21 12.86 -23.72
CA ASN A 186 -11.86 12.50 -24.98
C ASN A 186 -13.10 11.60 -24.76
N LEU A 187 -13.06 10.70 -23.78
CA LEU A 187 -14.23 9.88 -23.43
C LEU A 187 -15.38 10.72 -22.84
N VAL A 188 -15.07 11.73 -22.02
CA VAL A 188 -16.06 12.67 -21.50
C VAL A 188 -16.63 13.53 -22.63
N GLN A 189 -15.78 14.05 -23.52
CA GLN A 189 -16.21 14.84 -24.68
C GLN A 189 -17.09 14.05 -25.65
N THR A 190 -16.84 12.75 -25.80
CA THR A 190 -17.65 11.84 -26.62
C THR A 190 -18.83 11.24 -25.87
N GLN A 191 -19.14 11.74 -24.67
CA GLN A 191 -20.27 11.30 -23.81
C GLN A 191 -20.24 9.80 -23.46
N LYS A 192 -19.08 9.16 -23.52
CA LYS A 192 -18.89 7.77 -23.07
C LYS A 192 -18.69 7.68 -21.56
N LEU A 193 -18.15 8.73 -20.95
CA LEU A 193 -18.00 8.86 -19.51
C LEU A 193 -18.69 10.13 -19.03
N HIS A 194 -19.39 10.03 -17.92
CA HIS A 194 -20.14 11.14 -17.33
C HIS A 194 -19.38 11.75 -16.16
N HIS A 195 -18.79 10.91 -15.31
CA HIS A 195 -18.22 11.32 -14.05
C HIS A 195 -16.81 10.77 -13.82
N LEU A 196 -15.94 11.61 -13.26
CA LEU A 196 -14.55 11.27 -13.01
C LEU A 196 -14.06 11.74 -11.64
N ALA A 197 -13.43 10.82 -10.90
CA ALA A 197 -12.61 11.14 -9.74
C ALA A 197 -11.16 10.66 -9.97
N VAL A 198 -10.23 11.21 -9.20
CA VAL A 198 -8.81 10.85 -9.24
C VAL A 198 -8.32 10.54 -7.83
N VAL A 199 -7.59 9.44 -7.67
CA VAL A 199 -6.73 9.14 -6.51
C VAL A 199 -5.29 9.36 -6.93
N LEU A 200 -4.62 10.36 -6.37
CA LEU A 200 -3.29 10.80 -6.78
C LEU A 200 -2.25 10.49 -5.71
N LEU A 201 -1.26 9.67 -6.05
CA LEU A 201 0.02 9.68 -5.34
C LEU A 201 0.78 10.95 -5.72
N GLY A 202 0.72 11.96 -4.86
CA GLY A 202 1.32 13.27 -5.07
C GLY A 202 2.84 13.25 -4.98
N ASN A 203 3.44 14.38 -5.38
CA ASN A 203 4.85 14.67 -5.12
C ASN A 203 5.10 14.95 -3.63
N GLU A 204 6.23 14.47 -3.11
CA GLU A 204 6.62 14.59 -1.70
C GLU A 204 6.85 16.03 -1.21
N HIS A 205 7.08 16.97 -2.12
CA HIS A 205 7.21 18.39 -1.81
C HIS A 205 5.91 19.16 -2.06
N CYS A 206 4.83 18.44 -2.38
CA CYS A 206 3.50 18.96 -2.69
C CYS A 206 3.39 19.80 -3.96
N ASN A 207 4.35 19.64 -4.88
CA ASN A 207 4.34 20.26 -6.21
C ASN A 207 3.45 19.46 -7.17
N ASN A 208 2.13 19.67 -7.09
CA ASN A 208 1.14 18.93 -7.86
C ASN A 208 0.40 19.80 -8.90
N GLU A 209 0.87 21.01 -9.19
CA GLU A 209 0.20 22.08 -9.98
C GLU A 209 -0.23 21.62 -11.37
N TRP A 210 0.46 20.63 -11.93
CA TRP A 210 0.17 20.06 -13.25
C TRP A 210 -1.25 19.49 -13.38
N ILE A 211 -1.88 19.05 -12.27
CA ILE A 211 -3.24 18.51 -12.29
C ILE A 211 -4.32 19.60 -12.29
N ASN A 212 -3.97 20.85 -11.91
CA ASN A 212 -4.95 21.91 -11.67
C ASN A 212 -5.84 22.19 -12.87
N GLN A 213 -5.30 22.16 -14.08
CA GLN A 213 -6.04 22.39 -15.32
C GLN A 213 -7.14 21.34 -15.58
N PHE A 214 -7.05 20.16 -14.96
CA PHE A 214 -8.03 19.08 -15.13
C PHE A 214 -9.14 19.12 -14.07
N LEU A 215 -8.98 19.88 -12.99
CA LEU A 215 -9.97 19.99 -11.91
C LEU A 215 -11.19 20.80 -12.35
N LYS A 216 -12.39 20.33 -12.04
CA LYS A 216 -13.67 20.96 -12.42
C LYS A 216 -13.80 22.39 -11.89
N ARG A 217 -13.29 22.67 -10.69
CA ARG A 217 -13.21 24.03 -10.12
C ARG A 217 -12.42 25.03 -10.97
N ASN A 218 -11.55 24.54 -11.86
CA ASN A 218 -10.72 25.34 -12.77
C ASN A 218 -11.17 25.19 -14.24
N GLY A 219 -12.39 24.68 -14.49
CA GLY A 219 -12.92 24.45 -15.84
C GLY A 219 -12.54 23.11 -16.47
N GLY A 220 -11.92 22.20 -15.72
CA GLY A 220 -11.65 20.83 -16.15
C GLY A 220 -12.84 19.87 -15.95
N PHE A 221 -12.55 18.56 -15.99
CA PHE A 221 -13.56 17.48 -15.94
C PHE A 221 -13.38 16.52 -14.76
N VAL A 222 -12.33 16.66 -13.95
CA VAL A 222 -12.12 15.89 -12.71
C VAL A 222 -12.97 16.52 -11.62
N GLU A 223 -13.99 15.80 -11.15
CA GLU A 223 -14.95 16.30 -10.14
C GLU A 223 -14.41 16.20 -8.72
N VAL A 224 -13.65 15.15 -8.44
CA VAL A 224 -13.12 14.85 -7.10
C VAL A 224 -11.66 14.45 -7.21
N LEU A 225 -10.82 15.00 -6.34
CA LEU A 225 -9.43 14.61 -6.16
C LEU A 225 -9.19 14.10 -4.75
N PHE A 226 -8.80 12.84 -4.63
CA PHE A 226 -8.19 12.27 -3.43
C PHE A 226 -6.67 12.38 -3.58
N ILE A 227 -6.00 13.14 -2.72
CA ILE A 227 -4.56 13.36 -2.78
C ILE A 227 -3.86 12.69 -1.61
N ILE A 228 -2.79 11.96 -1.90
CA ILE A 228 -1.94 11.34 -0.90
C ILE A 228 -0.92 12.35 -0.39
N TYR A 229 -0.65 12.28 0.92
CA TYR A 229 0.09 13.23 1.75
C TYR A 229 -0.71 14.46 2.16
N ASP A 230 -0.24 15.14 3.20
CA ASP A 230 -0.73 16.47 3.55
C ASP A 230 -0.53 17.43 2.37
N SER A 231 -1.52 18.27 2.11
CA SER A 231 -1.48 19.22 1.00
C SER A 231 -2.31 20.44 1.35
N PRO A 232 -1.83 21.67 1.06
CA PRO A 232 -2.59 22.90 1.32
C PRO A 232 -3.89 23.00 0.50
N TRP A 233 -4.08 22.13 -0.49
CA TRP A 233 -5.25 22.13 -1.37
C TRP A 233 -6.45 21.41 -0.78
N ILE A 234 -6.26 20.58 0.25
CA ILE A 234 -7.33 19.82 0.87
C ILE A 234 -8.37 20.80 1.44
N ASN A 235 -9.62 20.64 1.00
CA ASN A 235 -10.73 21.50 1.39
C ASN A 235 -11.99 20.75 1.81
N ASP A 236 -11.99 19.41 1.76
CA ASP A 236 -13.12 18.54 2.08
C ASP A 236 -14.40 18.82 1.28
N VAL A 237 -14.27 19.44 0.11
CA VAL A 237 -15.38 19.71 -0.83
C VAL A 237 -15.16 18.94 -2.12
N ASP A 238 -14.05 19.22 -2.79
CA ASP A 238 -13.66 18.58 -4.05
C ASP A 238 -12.25 18.01 -4.02
N ILE A 239 -11.45 18.38 -3.01
CA ILE A 239 -10.10 17.87 -2.77
C ILE A 239 -10.02 17.31 -1.35
N PHE A 240 -9.76 16.00 -1.25
CA PHE A 240 -9.77 15.23 -0.02
C PHE A 240 -8.40 14.58 0.23
N GLN A 241 -8.00 14.45 1.49
CA GLN A 241 -6.82 13.69 1.85
C GLN A 241 -7.06 12.18 1.71
N TRP A 242 -6.05 11.45 1.26
CA TRP A 242 -6.03 9.98 1.21
C TRP A 242 -4.75 9.45 1.84
N PRO A 243 -4.78 8.32 2.58
CA PRO A 243 -3.57 7.77 3.18
C PRO A 243 -2.66 7.15 2.12
N LEU A 244 -1.36 7.11 2.42
CA LEU A 244 -0.37 6.37 1.66
C LEU A 244 -0.61 4.85 1.70
N GLY A 245 -0.97 4.33 2.89
CA GLY A 245 -1.18 2.90 3.11
C GLY A 245 0.09 2.09 3.28
N VAL A 246 0.02 0.79 3.01
CA VAL A 246 1.16 -0.15 3.11
C VAL A 246 1.90 -0.28 1.77
N ALA A 247 3.14 -0.80 1.79
CA ALA A 247 3.94 -0.99 0.58
C ALA A 247 3.49 -2.21 -0.24
N THR A 248 2.33 -2.14 -0.90
CA THR A 248 1.81 -3.20 -1.78
C THR A 248 2.77 -3.54 -2.94
N TYR A 249 3.58 -2.58 -3.41
CA TYR A 249 4.63 -2.84 -4.41
C TYR A 249 5.76 -3.76 -3.91
N ARG A 250 5.85 -3.98 -2.60
CA ARG A 250 6.72 -4.99 -1.96
C ARG A 250 5.95 -6.22 -1.50
N ASN A 251 4.72 -6.41 -1.98
CA ASN A 251 3.82 -7.49 -1.61
C ASN A 251 3.53 -7.55 -0.10
N PHE A 252 3.42 -6.39 0.56
CA PHE A 252 2.96 -6.37 1.94
C PHE A 252 1.53 -6.92 2.01
N PRO A 253 1.24 -7.93 2.84
CA PRO A 253 -0.03 -8.65 2.79
C PRO A 253 -1.14 -7.91 3.55
N VAL A 254 -2.39 -8.28 3.26
CA VAL A 254 -3.50 -8.05 4.19
C VAL A 254 -3.31 -8.98 5.39
N VAL A 255 -3.34 -8.43 6.60
CA VAL A 255 -3.09 -9.15 7.84
C VAL A 255 -4.37 -9.21 8.66
N GLU A 256 -4.75 -10.41 9.08
CA GLU A 256 -5.85 -10.64 10.02
C GLU A 256 -5.31 -10.67 11.46
N ALA A 257 -6.03 -10.03 12.37
CA ALA A 257 -5.67 -10.04 13.78
C ALA A 257 -5.82 -11.47 14.33
N SER A 258 -4.78 -11.97 14.99
CA SER A 258 -4.78 -13.29 15.63
C SER A 258 -4.69 -13.16 17.15
N TRP A 259 -5.13 -14.20 17.86
CA TRP A 259 -5.03 -14.25 19.32
C TRP A 259 -3.57 -14.13 19.80
N SER A 260 -2.64 -14.80 19.11
CA SER A 260 -1.21 -14.78 19.44
C SER A 260 -0.57 -13.41 19.22
N MET A 261 -0.96 -12.68 18.16
CA MET A 261 -0.49 -11.31 17.90
C MET A 261 -0.83 -10.35 19.05
N LEU A 262 -1.98 -10.57 19.69
CA LEU A 262 -2.47 -9.78 20.80
C LEU A 262 -1.80 -10.16 22.11
N HIS A 263 -1.84 -11.44 22.48
CA HIS A 263 -1.58 -11.89 23.86
C HIS A 263 -0.13 -12.29 24.13
N ASN A 264 0.64 -12.68 23.10
CA ASN A 264 2.01 -13.13 23.32
C ASN A 264 2.90 -11.99 23.80
N GLU A 265 3.78 -12.29 24.76
CA GLU A 265 4.87 -11.38 25.10
C GLU A 265 5.81 -11.22 23.90
N ARG A 266 6.27 -9.98 23.67
CA ARG A 266 7.11 -9.63 22.53
C ARG A 266 8.57 -9.50 23.01
N PRO A 267 9.53 -10.19 22.39
CA PRO A 267 10.91 -10.19 22.86
C PRO A 267 11.64 -8.86 22.64
N TYR A 268 11.13 -7.98 21.77
CA TYR A 268 11.73 -6.69 21.48
C TYR A 268 10.82 -5.54 21.93
N LEU A 269 11.41 -4.49 22.51
CA LEU A 269 10.66 -3.28 22.84
C LEU A 269 10.31 -2.47 21.59
N CYS A 270 11.20 -2.48 20.59
CA CYS A 270 10.97 -1.73 19.36
C CYS A 270 11.59 -2.40 18.14
N ASN A 271 11.22 -1.96 16.94
CA ASN A 271 11.95 -2.29 15.73
C ASN A 271 12.24 -1.08 14.85
N PHE A 272 13.33 -1.18 14.10
CA PHE A 272 13.62 -0.31 12.97
C PHE A 272 14.33 -1.07 11.86
N LEU A 273 13.66 -1.18 10.72
CA LEU A 273 14.22 -1.75 9.51
C LEU A 273 14.13 -0.73 8.36
N GLY A 274 15.26 -0.45 7.72
CA GLY A 274 15.28 0.51 6.62
C GLY A 274 16.67 0.97 6.19
N THR A 275 16.70 1.72 5.09
CA THR A 275 17.92 2.36 4.60
C THR A 275 18.24 3.61 5.43
N VAL A 276 19.46 3.73 5.92
CA VAL A 276 19.93 4.92 6.68
C VAL A 276 20.74 5.78 5.73
N TYR A 277 20.32 7.04 5.58
CA TYR A 277 21.02 8.02 4.75
C TYR A 277 21.80 8.98 5.64
N GLU A 278 22.93 9.48 5.14
CA GLU A 278 23.67 10.55 5.81
C GLU A 278 22.79 11.80 6.00
N ASN A 279 23.01 12.53 7.09
CA ASN A 279 22.29 13.76 7.43
C ASN A 279 20.76 13.61 7.43
N SER A 280 20.25 12.42 7.78
CA SER A 280 18.82 12.14 7.85
C SER A 280 18.36 11.89 9.28
N SER A 281 17.05 12.04 9.52
CA SER A 281 16.40 11.64 10.78
C SER A 281 16.70 10.18 11.14
N ARG A 282 16.81 9.29 10.15
CA ARG A 282 17.18 7.87 10.36
C ARG A 282 18.57 7.73 10.98
N GLN A 283 19.51 8.58 10.58
CA GLN A 283 20.85 8.60 11.20
C GLN A 283 20.77 9.10 12.65
N ALA A 284 19.98 10.14 12.92
CA ALA A 284 19.77 10.64 14.28
C ALA A 284 19.16 9.57 15.19
N LEU A 285 18.12 8.88 14.71
CA LEU A 285 17.52 7.73 15.41
C LEU A 285 18.57 6.65 15.73
N MET A 286 19.37 6.26 14.73
CA MET A 286 20.39 5.24 14.91
C MET A 286 21.49 5.65 15.90
N ASN A 287 21.83 6.93 15.96
CA ASN A 287 22.79 7.45 16.93
C ASN A 287 22.25 7.34 18.35
N ILE A 288 20.98 7.71 18.58
CA ILE A 288 20.32 7.59 19.89
C ILE A 288 20.25 6.13 20.35
N LEU A 289 19.83 5.21 19.47
CA LEU A 289 19.75 3.79 19.81
C LEU A 289 21.11 3.21 20.25
N LYS A 290 22.20 3.62 19.58
CA LYS A 290 23.56 3.14 19.89
C LYS A 290 24.13 3.77 21.17
N GLN A 291 23.87 5.05 21.41
CA GLN A 291 24.42 5.79 22.54
C GLN A 291 23.98 5.18 23.88
N ASP A 292 22.72 4.77 23.98
CA ASP A 292 22.11 4.29 25.22
C ASP A 292 22.13 2.75 25.33
N GLY A 293 22.74 2.04 24.37
CA GLY A 293 22.70 0.57 24.28
C GLY A 293 21.30 -0.01 24.08
N ASN A 294 20.34 0.83 23.69
CA ASN A 294 18.94 0.47 23.43
C ASN A 294 18.78 -0.31 22.11
N ASP A 295 19.79 -0.28 21.23
CA ASP A 295 19.86 -1.10 20.02
C ASP A 295 19.73 -2.60 20.32
N LYS A 296 20.19 -3.06 21.49
CA LYS A 296 20.06 -4.46 21.93
C LYS A 296 18.64 -4.86 22.35
N LEU A 297 17.81 -3.87 22.67
CA LEU A 297 16.43 -4.08 23.09
C LEU A 297 15.45 -4.03 21.91
N CYS A 298 15.95 -3.69 20.73
CA CYS A 298 15.15 -3.50 19.54
C CYS A 298 15.60 -4.39 18.39
N TRP A 299 14.66 -4.80 17.56
CA TRP A 299 14.98 -5.46 16.31
C TRP A 299 15.44 -4.41 15.30
N VAL A 300 16.75 -4.29 15.12
CA VAL A 300 17.35 -3.32 14.19
C VAL A 300 18.01 -4.04 13.01
N SER A 301 17.59 -3.70 11.80
CA SER A 301 18.25 -4.17 10.57
C SER A 301 18.32 -3.03 9.55
N VAL A 302 19.48 -2.39 9.49
CA VAL A 302 19.74 -1.27 8.59
C VAL A 302 20.42 -1.68 7.30
N ARG A 303 20.21 -0.90 6.24
CA ARG A 303 20.93 -1.03 4.97
C ARG A 303 21.55 0.31 4.59
N GLU A 304 22.68 0.29 3.90
CA GLU A 304 23.29 1.52 3.38
C GLU A 304 22.61 1.98 2.08
N GLN A 305 22.12 1.04 1.28
CA GLN A 305 21.50 1.33 -0.02
C GLN A 305 20.05 0.85 -0.09
N TRP A 306 19.22 1.63 -0.79
CA TRP A 306 17.84 1.27 -1.05
C TRP A 306 17.74 0.25 -2.19
N GLN A 307 16.87 -0.74 -2.01
CA GLN A 307 16.59 -1.76 -3.01
C GLN A 307 15.10 -1.72 -3.41
N PRO A 308 14.79 -1.83 -4.71
CA PRO A 308 13.41 -1.77 -5.19
C PRO A 308 12.60 -3.00 -4.83
N GLN A 309 13.22 -4.18 -4.87
CA GLN A 309 12.57 -5.46 -4.62
C GLN A 309 12.94 -6.00 -3.24
N GLU A 310 11.93 -6.56 -2.57
CA GLU A 310 12.10 -7.29 -1.31
C GLU A 310 12.20 -8.79 -1.63
N THR A 311 13.11 -9.52 -0.96
CA THR A 311 13.14 -10.99 -1.06
C THR A 311 12.10 -11.57 -0.11
N ASN A 312 11.68 -12.82 -0.34
CA ASN A 312 10.75 -13.50 0.58
C ASN A 312 11.32 -13.58 2.01
N GLU A 313 12.64 -13.78 2.12
CA GLU A 313 13.33 -13.81 3.40
C GLU A 313 13.32 -12.43 4.08
N SER A 314 13.65 -11.36 3.36
CA SER A 314 13.70 -10.03 3.95
C SER A 314 12.32 -9.47 4.26
N LEU A 315 11.29 -9.82 3.47
CA LEU A 315 9.89 -9.52 3.76
C LEU A 315 9.45 -10.26 5.04
N LYS A 316 9.74 -11.56 5.14
CA LYS A 316 9.42 -12.35 6.34
C LYS A 316 10.11 -11.78 7.57
N ASN A 317 11.40 -11.48 7.50
CA ASN A 317 12.15 -10.86 8.59
C ASN A 317 11.53 -9.52 9.03
N TYR A 318 11.01 -8.73 8.08
CA TYR A 318 10.32 -7.49 8.40
C TYR A 318 8.98 -7.74 9.11
N GLN A 319 8.18 -8.68 8.62
CA GLN A 319 6.91 -9.07 9.27
C GLN A 319 7.15 -9.62 10.68
N ASP A 320 8.17 -10.46 10.86
CA ASP A 320 8.57 -10.99 12.16
C ASP A 320 8.97 -9.86 13.11
N ALA A 321 9.72 -8.87 12.64
CA ALA A 321 10.07 -7.70 13.46
C ALA A 321 8.84 -6.88 13.89
N LEU A 322 7.84 -6.72 13.01
CA LEU A 322 6.57 -6.06 13.37
C LEU A 322 5.76 -6.89 14.39
N LEU A 323 5.72 -8.22 14.23
CA LEU A 323 4.98 -9.11 15.12
C LEU A 323 5.65 -9.26 16.50
N GLN A 324 6.98 -9.22 16.55
CA GLN A 324 7.78 -9.51 17.75
C GLN A 324 8.25 -8.26 18.51
N SER A 325 7.85 -7.06 18.10
CA SER A 325 8.21 -5.81 18.77
C SER A 325 7.01 -5.04 19.29
N ASP A 326 7.09 -4.44 20.48
CA ASP A 326 5.99 -3.63 21.02
C ASP A 326 5.79 -2.32 20.24
N LEU A 327 6.89 -1.68 19.85
CA LEU A 327 6.92 -0.40 19.15
C LEU A 327 7.55 -0.53 17.76
N THR A 328 7.15 0.33 16.84
CA THR A 328 7.83 0.49 15.54
C THR A 328 8.26 1.92 15.34
N LEU A 329 9.56 2.12 15.13
CA LEU A 329 10.15 3.44 14.99
C LEU A 329 9.97 3.95 13.56
N CYS A 330 9.29 5.08 13.41
CA CYS A 330 8.90 5.66 12.13
C CYS A 330 9.56 7.04 11.91
N PRO A 331 10.89 7.11 11.67
CA PRO A 331 11.57 8.34 11.32
C PRO A 331 11.12 8.88 9.98
N VAL A 332 11.04 10.20 9.92
CA VAL A 332 10.81 10.96 8.69
C VAL A 332 11.84 10.54 7.64
N GLY A 333 11.33 10.22 6.46
CA GLY A 333 12.14 10.00 5.27
C GLY A 333 12.08 11.22 4.36
N VAL A 334 11.86 10.96 3.07
CA VAL A 334 11.46 12.01 2.11
C VAL A 334 10.07 12.55 2.44
N ASN A 335 9.25 11.78 3.18
CA ASN A 335 7.98 12.20 3.76
C ASN A 335 7.88 11.78 5.23
N THR A 336 7.06 12.52 5.98
CA THR A 336 6.61 12.16 7.33
C THR A 336 5.72 10.92 7.31
N GLU A 337 4.72 10.91 6.44
CA GLU A 337 3.86 9.75 6.23
C GLU A 337 4.62 8.67 5.46
N CYS A 338 4.81 7.51 6.09
CA CYS A 338 5.53 6.39 5.49
C CYS A 338 4.77 5.07 5.65
N TYR A 339 5.03 4.12 4.74
CA TYR A 339 4.38 2.81 4.73
C TYR A 339 4.46 2.09 6.09
N ARG A 340 5.60 2.24 6.79
CA ARG A 340 5.87 1.62 8.08
C ARG A 340 4.81 1.92 9.14
N ILE A 341 4.20 3.11 9.11
CA ILE A 341 3.13 3.49 10.06
C ILE A 341 1.97 2.51 9.93
N TYR A 342 1.48 2.31 8.71
CA TYR A 342 0.34 1.44 8.41
C TYR A 342 0.68 -0.06 8.57
N GLU A 343 1.90 -0.43 8.19
CA GLU A 343 2.40 -1.80 8.32
C GLU A 343 2.51 -2.20 9.80
N ALA A 344 3.00 -1.30 10.66
CA ALA A 344 3.05 -1.52 12.10
C ALA A 344 1.66 -1.65 12.73
N CYS A 345 0.71 -0.81 12.30
CA CYS A 345 -0.70 -0.92 12.70
C CYS A 345 -1.28 -2.32 12.37
N SER A 346 -0.92 -2.88 11.21
CA SER A 346 -1.40 -4.20 10.77
C SER A 346 -0.97 -5.37 11.67
N TYR A 347 0.14 -5.21 12.40
CA TYR A 347 0.69 -6.22 13.32
C TYR A 347 0.54 -5.85 14.79
N GLY A 348 -0.19 -4.77 15.10
CA GLY A 348 -0.36 -4.28 16.46
C GLY A 348 0.94 -3.77 17.10
N SER A 349 1.96 -3.43 16.31
CA SER A 349 3.16 -2.75 16.81
C SER A 349 2.92 -1.24 16.80
N VAL A 350 3.05 -0.58 17.94
CA VAL A 350 2.64 0.82 18.07
C VAL A 350 3.62 1.75 17.35
N PRO A 351 3.16 2.56 16.39
CA PRO A 351 4.04 3.52 15.71
C PRO A 351 4.56 4.58 16.68
N VAL A 352 5.88 4.75 16.73
CA VAL A 352 6.55 5.93 17.29
C VAL A 352 6.91 6.82 16.11
N VAL A 353 6.15 7.89 15.93
CA VAL A 353 6.16 8.72 14.72
C VAL A 353 6.81 10.06 15.03
N GLU A 354 7.81 10.40 14.22
CA GLU A 354 8.42 11.73 14.28
C GLU A 354 7.48 12.76 13.64
N ASP A 355 6.94 13.64 14.47
CA ASP A 355 5.94 14.64 14.12
C ASP A 355 6.60 15.92 13.56
N ILE A 356 7.32 15.75 12.45
CA ILE A 356 8.02 16.83 11.74
C ILE A 356 7.51 16.88 10.31
N MET A 357 7.16 18.07 9.83
CA MET A 357 6.70 18.28 8.46
C MET A 357 7.78 17.90 7.44
N THR A 358 7.35 17.27 6.35
CA THR A 358 8.24 16.99 5.21
C THR A 358 8.77 18.27 4.56
N ALA A 359 9.88 18.17 3.84
CA ALA A 359 10.39 19.31 3.07
C ALA A 359 9.39 19.71 1.96
N GLY A 360 9.28 21.02 1.70
CA GLY A 360 8.36 21.56 0.68
C GLY A 360 7.15 22.29 1.28
N ASN A 361 6.10 22.43 0.48
CA ASN A 361 4.93 23.26 0.81
C ASN A 361 3.69 22.42 1.15
N CYS A 362 3.88 21.33 1.88
CA CYS A 362 2.82 20.38 2.28
C CYS A 362 2.01 20.81 3.52
N GLY A 363 2.16 22.07 3.94
CA GLY A 363 1.74 22.58 5.24
C GLY A 363 0.23 22.62 5.50
N ASN A 364 -0.13 23.34 6.57
CA ASN A 364 -1.51 23.49 7.04
C ASN A 364 -2.48 23.98 5.95
N THR A 365 -3.72 23.52 6.06
CA THR A 365 -4.84 23.94 5.20
C THR A 365 -5.73 24.92 5.94
N SER A 366 -6.71 25.51 5.25
CA SER A 366 -7.76 26.29 5.89
C SER A 366 -8.65 25.44 6.82
N VAL A 367 -8.75 24.14 6.55
CA VAL A 367 -9.61 23.18 7.28
C VAL A 367 -8.87 22.54 8.45
N TYR A 368 -7.60 22.18 8.27
CA TYR A 368 -6.80 21.45 9.25
C TYR A 368 -5.50 22.20 9.54
N ARG A 369 -5.30 22.53 10.82
CA ARG A 369 -4.10 23.25 11.31
C ARG A 369 -3.09 22.36 12.03
N ASN A 370 -3.28 21.04 11.99
CA ASN A 370 -2.50 20.07 12.75
C ASN A 370 -1.59 19.22 11.85
N ALA A 371 -1.01 19.82 10.80
CA ALA A 371 -0.03 19.14 9.97
C ALA A 371 1.30 18.91 10.73
N PRO A 372 2.06 17.86 10.41
CA PRO A 372 1.81 16.81 9.41
C PRO A 372 0.85 15.72 9.93
N LEU A 373 0.51 14.76 9.06
CA LEU A 373 -0.29 13.57 9.36
C LEU A 373 -1.73 13.94 9.76
N GLN A 374 -2.32 14.94 9.10
CA GLN A 374 -3.62 15.50 9.48
C GLN A 374 -4.72 14.44 9.53
N LEU A 375 -4.82 13.57 8.51
CA LEU A 375 -5.80 12.49 8.46
C LEU A 375 -5.66 11.51 9.63
N LEU A 376 -4.43 11.12 9.98
CA LEU A 376 -4.19 10.18 11.08
C LEU A 376 -4.54 10.82 12.42
N LYS A 377 -4.15 12.08 12.62
CA LYS A 377 -4.44 12.84 13.84
C LYS A 377 -5.92 13.17 13.99
N SER A 378 -6.62 13.50 12.90
CA SER A 378 -8.06 13.82 12.92
C SER A 378 -8.93 12.60 13.20
N MET A 379 -8.39 11.41 12.97
CA MET A 379 -9.01 10.13 13.32
C MET A 379 -8.49 9.58 14.65
N ASP A 380 -7.87 10.41 15.49
CA ASP A 380 -7.37 10.06 16.82
C ASP A 380 -6.44 8.82 16.84
N ALA A 381 -5.49 8.77 15.90
CA ALA A 381 -4.51 7.69 15.84
C ALA A 381 -3.80 7.47 17.19
N PRO A 382 -3.82 6.25 17.76
CA PRO A 382 -3.24 5.94 19.08
C PRO A 382 -1.73 5.74 18.99
N PHE A 383 -1.03 6.64 18.29
CA PHE A 383 0.41 6.59 18.05
C PHE A 383 1.17 7.39 19.10
N ILE A 384 2.47 7.12 19.20
CA ILE A 384 3.38 7.91 20.02
C ILE A 384 4.02 8.95 19.10
N PHE A 385 3.53 10.18 19.15
CA PHE A 385 4.10 11.29 18.39
C PHE A 385 5.24 11.93 19.19
N ILE A 386 6.43 12.02 18.59
CA ILE A 386 7.62 12.67 19.18
C ILE A 386 8.04 13.84 18.30
N LYS A 387 8.57 14.92 18.89
CA LYS A 387 9.04 16.07 18.11
C LYS A 387 10.45 15.85 17.58
N ASN A 388 11.24 15.02 18.24
CA ASN A 388 12.57 14.61 17.83
C ASN A 388 13.01 13.33 18.57
N TRP A 389 14.04 12.65 18.05
CA TRP A 389 14.51 11.39 18.59
C TRP A 389 15.15 11.44 19.99
N ASN A 390 15.45 12.62 20.56
CA ASN A 390 15.92 12.71 21.94
C ASN A 390 14.83 12.35 22.97
N GLU A 391 13.56 12.31 22.55
CA GLU A 391 12.45 11.83 23.39
C GLU A 391 12.39 10.29 23.47
N LEU A 392 13.05 9.58 22.53
CA LEU A 392 12.97 8.12 22.44
C LEU A 392 13.42 7.39 23.71
N PRO A 393 14.51 7.77 24.40
CA PRO A 393 14.91 7.08 25.63
C PRO A 393 13.79 7.08 26.68
N ALA A 394 13.10 8.21 26.88
CA ALA A 394 11.98 8.30 27.81
C ALA A 394 10.78 7.44 27.36
N VAL A 395 10.51 7.36 26.06
CA VAL A 395 9.48 6.47 25.50
C VAL A 395 9.82 5.00 25.80
N LEU A 396 11.08 4.59 25.57
CA LEU A 396 11.53 3.22 25.81
C LEU A 396 11.54 2.87 27.30
N GLU A 397 11.94 3.79 28.19
CA GLU A 397 11.87 3.58 29.63
C GLU A 397 10.42 3.38 30.11
N LYS A 398 9.50 4.21 29.63
CA LYS A 398 8.07 4.02 29.90
C LYS A 398 7.60 2.64 29.41
N GLU A 399 7.99 2.25 28.21
CA GLU A 399 7.63 0.96 27.61
C GLU A 399 8.13 -0.25 28.41
N LYS A 400 9.33 -0.16 28.99
CA LYS A 400 9.90 -1.21 29.86
C LYS A 400 9.06 -1.44 31.12
N THR A 401 8.49 -0.37 31.67
CA THR A 401 7.73 -0.43 32.92
C THR A 401 6.30 -0.92 32.77
N LEU A 402 5.76 -0.96 31.54
CA LEU A 402 4.40 -1.44 31.29
C LEU A 402 4.30 -2.95 31.51
N ILE A 403 3.28 -3.36 32.27
CA ILE A 403 2.99 -4.78 32.43
C ILE A 403 2.34 -5.34 31.16
N LEU A 404 2.46 -6.66 30.96
CA LEU A 404 1.95 -7.33 29.76
C LEU A 404 0.46 -7.02 29.48
N GLN A 405 -0.38 -6.91 30.50
CA GLN A 405 -1.80 -6.59 30.33
C GLN A 405 -2.04 -5.21 29.70
N GLU A 406 -1.26 -4.20 30.09
CA GLU A 406 -1.34 -2.86 29.49
C GLU A 406 -0.86 -2.87 28.03
N LYS A 407 0.20 -3.65 27.74
CA LYS A 407 0.68 -3.86 26.37
C LYS A 407 -0.39 -4.53 25.51
N ILE A 408 -1.02 -5.59 26.01
CA ILE A 408 -2.14 -6.28 25.33
C ILE A 408 -3.27 -5.30 25.04
N GLN A 409 -3.69 -4.51 26.03
CA GLN A 409 -4.77 -3.56 25.86
C GLN A 409 -4.45 -2.50 24.80
N ARG A 410 -3.22 -1.99 24.79
CA ARG A 410 -2.78 -1.02 23.77
C ARG A 410 -2.74 -1.63 22.37
N ARG A 411 -2.31 -2.90 22.22
CA ARG A 411 -2.35 -3.62 20.94
C ARG A 411 -3.78 -3.80 20.44
N LYS A 412 -4.72 -4.16 21.34
CA LYS A 412 -6.16 -4.25 21.02
C LYS A 412 -6.70 -2.92 20.52
N MET A 413 -6.39 -1.82 21.21
CA MET A 413 -6.80 -0.47 20.80
C MET A 413 -6.26 -0.12 19.41
N LEU A 414 -4.98 -0.38 19.14
CA LEU A 414 -4.36 -0.08 17.85
C LEU A 414 -4.98 -0.89 16.70
N LEU A 415 -5.14 -2.19 16.87
CA LEU A 415 -5.71 -3.06 15.82
C LEU A 415 -7.17 -2.71 15.54
N HIS A 416 -7.96 -2.47 16.58
CA HIS A 416 -9.34 -2.01 16.44
C HIS A 416 -9.41 -0.65 15.75
N TRP A 417 -8.57 0.30 16.17
CA TRP A 417 -8.47 1.61 15.53
C TRP A 417 -8.13 1.47 14.04
N TYR A 418 -7.17 0.62 13.68
CA TYR A 418 -6.76 0.48 12.28
C TYR A 418 -7.85 -0.18 11.42
N GLN A 419 -8.57 -1.16 11.96
CA GLN A 419 -9.73 -1.74 11.28
C GLN A 419 -10.84 -0.70 11.07
N HIS A 420 -11.12 0.11 12.11
CA HIS A 420 -12.08 1.20 12.02
C HIS A 420 -11.63 2.25 10.99
N PHE A 421 -10.36 2.66 11.01
CA PHE A 421 -9.76 3.59 10.05
C PHE A 421 -9.99 3.14 8.60
N LYS A 422 -9.68 1.88 8.26
CA LYS A 422 -9.93 1.34 6.91
C LYS A 422 -11.43 1.35 6.56
N THR A 423 -12.29 1.00 7.51
CA THR A 423 -13.75 0.97 7.30
C THR A 423 -14.29 2.37 7.03
N GLU A 424 -13.90 3.35 7.83
CA GLU A 424 -14.29 4.75 7.65
C GLU A 424 -13.78 5.31 6.32
N LEU A 425 -12.56 4.98 5.90
CA LEU A 425 -12.06 5.38 4.59
C LEU A 425 -12.87 4.79 3.44
N LYS A 426 -13.22 3.50 3.52
CA LYS A 426 -14.09 2.85 2.52
C LYS A 426 -15.43 3.58 2.44
N MET A 427 -16.07 3.82 3.57
CA MET A 427 -17.37 4.50 3.63
C MET A 427 -17.28 5.96 3.16
N ARG A 428 -16.26 6.71 3.59
CA ARG A 428 -16.03 8.09 3.18
C ARG A 428 -15.79 8.20 1.67
N PHE A 429 -14.97 7.31 1.11
CA PHE A 429 -14.72 7.25 -0.33
C PHE A 429 -16.02 6.99 -1.11
N THR A 430 -16.81 6.00 -0.70
CA THR A 430 -18.11 5.70 -1.34
C THR A 430 -19.08 6.86 -1.23
N ASN A 431 -19.23 7.45 -0.04
CA ASN A 431 -20.15 8.56 0.18
C ASN A 431 -19.80 9.79 -0.66
N ILE A 432 -18.50 10.14 -0.77
CA ILE A 432 -18.04 11.25 -1.59
C ILE A 432 -18.37 11.02 -3.07
N LEU A 433 -18.09 9.81 -3.59
CA LEU A 433 -18.41 9.48 -4.98
C LEU A 433 -19.91 9.50 -5.25
N GLU A 434 -20.72 8.90 -4.36
CA GLU A 434 -22.17 8.93 -4.49
C GLU A 434 -22.72 10.36 -4.45
N SER A 435 -22.23 11.22 -3.54
CA SER A 435 -22.68 12.61 -3.46
C SER A 435 -22.29 13.40 -4.70
N SER A 436 -21.06 13.25 -5.19
CA SER A 436 -20.55 14.03 -6.31
C SER A 436 -21.17 13.59 -7.64
N PHE A 437 -21.29 12.28 -7.88
CA PHE A 437 -21.74 11.76 -9.17
C PHE A 437 -23.27 11.70 -9.27
N LEU A 438 -24.00 11.45 -8.16
CA LEU A 438 -25.48 11.36 -8.22
C LEU A 438 -26.18 12.71 -8.09
N MET A 439 -25.62 13.69 -7.35
CA MET A 439 -26.25 15.01 -7.24
C MET A 439 -26.19 15.79 -8.56
N ASN A 440 -25.17 15.56 -9.38
CA ASN A 440 -25.01 16.20 -10.69
C ASN A 440 -25.97 15.66 -11.77
N ASN A 441 -26.69 14.56 -11.52
CA ASN A 441 -27.68 13.98 -12.45
C ASN A 441 -29.12 14.54 -12.26
N LYS A 442 -29.30 15.56 -11.42
CA LYS A 442 -30.60 16.25 -11.21
C LYS A 442 -30.68 17.62 -11.90
N GLY A 443 -29.81 17.88 -12.88
CA GLY A 443 -29.78 19.10 -13.68
C GLY A 443 -30.77 19.05 -14.84
#